data_AF-A0ABD3CX82-F1
#
_entry.id   AF-A0ABD3CX82-F1
#
_cell.length_a   1.000
_cell.length_b   1.000
_cell.length_c   1.000
_cell.angle_alpha   90.00
_cell.angle_beta   90.00
_cell.angle_gamma   90.00
#
_symmetry.space_group_name_H-M   'P 1'
#
loop_
_entity.id
_entity.type
_entity.pdbx_description
1 polymer ?
#
loop_
_entity_poly.entity_id
_entity_poly.type
_entity_poly.pdbx_seq_one_letter_code
_entity_poly.pdbx_strand_id
1 'polypeptide(L)'
;MMTLGSGLEVAQSVVHVWSVLLNKKEHLRSPSSPARFFATLDVHLHTVVSPKEDWSTTECEEGFVENLRGAFNESTAIKLGEVDIEDLSFEAKYEHLPRTLTAYLVKYLEKEGQKTKADRVANSLTFRPPMAWRDDTNQVDSAIYTMRHMETYFGQPPKQWTADFSNSDRRKQIQLFRARYCAAILCDVANTKGKDNLSNATKYCKQKKIKLAQLGVDDVLSNSLNREN
;
A
#
# COMPACT_ATOMS: atom_id res chain seq x y z
N MET A 1 8.59 10.51 -12.84
CA MET A 1 9.82 10.18 -12.07
C MET A 1 9.39 9.32 -10.88
N MET A 2 9.80 8.04 -10.78
CA MET A 2 9.38 7.14 -9.69
C MET A 2 10.17 7.43 -8.42
N THR A 3 9.76 8.39 -7.59
CA THR A 3 10.60 8.79 -6.44
C THR A 3 9.84 8.81 -5.12
N LEU A 4 10.57 8.45 -4.06
CA LEU A 4 10.21 8.76 -2.67
C LEU A 4 10.89 10.08 -2.21
N GLY A 5 11.33 10.92 -3.15
CA GLY A 5 11.99 12.19 -2.85
C GLY A 5 11.05 13.18 -2.17
N SER A 6 11.57 14.03 -1.29
CA SER A 6 10.76 15.01 -0.57
C SER A 6 9.97 15.91 -1.53
N GLY A 7 8.67 16.07 -1.29
CA GLY A 7 7.82 17.00 -2.06
C GLY A 7 7.51 16.55 -3.49
N LEU A 8 7.87 15.31 -3.84
CA LEU A 8 7.55 14.71 -5.14
C LEU A 8 6.44 13.69 -4.98
N GLU A 9 5.53 13.67 -5.94
CA GLU A 9 4.51 12.63 -6.01
C GLU A 9 5.19 11.25 -6.14
N VAL A 10 4.67 10.29 -5.40
CA VAL A 10 5.19 8.93 -5.42
C VAL A 10 4.45 8.15 -6.48
N ALA A 11 5.18 7.58 -7.43
CA ALA A 11 4.58 6.79 -8.50
C ALA A 11 3.85 5.56 -7.97
N GLN A 12 2.74 5.19 -8.62
CA GLN A 12 1.93 4.02 -8.27
C GLN A 12 2.75 2.72 -8.22
N SER A 13 3.73 2.56 -9.11
CA SER A 13 4.64 1.41 -9.13
C SER A 13 5.42 1.24 -7.83
N VAL A 14 5.74 2.33 -7.12
CA VAL A 14 6.39 2.26 -5.80
C VAL A 14 5.43 1.69 -4.75
N VAL A 15 4.14 2.06 -4.81
CA VAL A 15 3.10 1.49 -3.94
C VAL A 15 2.91 0.00 -4.25
N HIS A 16 2.95 -0.40 -5.53
CA HIS A 16 2.86 -1.81 -5.92
C HIS A 16 4.02 -2.63 -5.37
N VAL A 17 5.26 -2.15 -5.52
CA VAL A 17 6.45 -2.79 -4.94
C VAL A 17 6.30 -2.91 -3.42
N TRP A 18 5.75 -1.88 -2.77
CA TRP A 18 5.48 -1.94 -1.33
C TRP A 18 4.47 -3.01 -0.93
N SER A 19 3.35 -3.13 -1.65
CA SER A 19 2.39 -4.22 -1.44
C SER A 19 3.05 -5.60 -1.54
N VAL A 20 3.92 -5.81 -2.54
CA VAL A 20 4.68 -7.06 -2.70
C VAL A 20 5.60 -7.32 -1.50
N LEU A 21 6.34 -6.30 -1.06
CA LEU A 21 7.23 -6.40 0.10
C LEU A 21 6.44 -6.71 1.39
N LEU A 22 5.26 -6.11 1.56
CA LEU A 22 4.40 -6.38 2.72
C LEU A 22 3.81 -7.79 2.69
N ASN A 23 3.37 -8.29 1.53
CA ASN A 23 2.91 -9.68 1.39
C ASN A 23 4.03 -10.67 1.76
N LYS A 24 5.27 -10.42 1.30
CA LYS A 24 6.45 -11.21 1.71
C LYS A 24 6.66 -11.20 3.21
N LYS A 25 6.52 -10.04 3.85
CA LYS A 25 6.64 -9.89 5.31
C LYS A 25 5.50 -10.56 6.07
N GLU A 26 4.31 -10.67 5.49
CA GLU A 26 3.16 -11.30 6.13
C GLU A 26 3.42 -12.79 6.44
N HIS A 27 4.19 -13.48 5.59
CA HIS A 27 4.64 -14.86 5.86
C HIS A 27 5.53 -15.02 7.09
N LEU A 28 6.14 -13.94 7.58
CA LEU A 28 7.01 -13.94 8.76
C LEU A 28 6.26 -13.59 10.05
N ARG A 29 4.95 -13.36 9.98
CA ARG A 29 4.18 -12.92 11.14
C ARG A 29 3.71 -14.10 11.99
N SER A 30 3.47 -13.80 13.27
CA SER A 30 2.92 -14.78 14.21
C SER A 30 1.61 -15.37 13.68
N PRO A 31 1.39 -16.70 13.83
CA PRO A 31 0.10 -17.33 13.49
C PRO A 31 -1.10 -16.74 14.24
N SER A 32 -0.87 -16.11 15.40
CA SER A 32 -1.92 -15.42 16.18
C SER A 32 -2.28 -14.04 15.65
N SER A 33 -1.51 -13.50 14.70
CA SER A 33 -1.81 -12.23 14.08
C SER A 33 -2.95 -12.37 13.07
N PRO A 34 -3.82 -11.34 12.92
CA PRO A 34 -4.69 -11.24 11.77
C PRO A 34 -3.87 -11.35 10.47
N ALA A 35 -4.27 -12.29 9.60
CA ALA A 35 -3.71 -12.44 8.27
C ALA A 35 -4.19 -11.30 7.38
N ARG A 36 -3.28 -10.72 6.60
CA ARG A 36 -3.57 -9.62 5.68
C ARG A 36 -3.03 -9.93 4.31
N PHE A 37 -3.69 -9.38 3.29
CA PHE A 37 -3.21 -9.41 1.93
C PHE A 37 -3.23 -7.99 1.39
N PHE A 38 -2.15 -7.59 0.73
CA PHE A 38 -1.95 -6.26 0.17
C PHE A 38 -2.04 -6.36 -1.35
N ALA A 39 -3.21 -6.03 -1.89
CA ALA A 39 -3.40 -5.89 -3.33
C ALA A 39 -2.62 -4.69 -3.88
N THR A 40 -2.26 -4.74 -5.16
CA THR A 40 -1.76 -3.56 -5.89
C THR A 40 -2.91 -2.58 -6.15
N LEU A 41 -2.59 -1.35 -6.58
CA LEU A 41 -3.61 -0.36 -6.92
C LEU A 41 -4.43 -0.81 -8.14
N ASP A 42 -3.86 -1.64 -9.03
CA ASP A 42 -4.53 -2.18 -10.22
C ASP A 42 -5.85 -2.91 -9.92
N VAL A 43 -5.99 -3.51 -8.72
CA VAL A 43 -7.21 -4.22 -8.34
C VAL A 43 -8.42 -3.29 -8.25
N HIS A 44 -8.23 -2.04 -7.83
CA HIS A 44 -9.33 -1.11 -7.53
C HIS A 44 -9.27 0.20 -8.31
N LEU A 45 -8.10 0.64 -8.78
CA LEU A 45 -7.97 1.95 -9.43
C LEU A 45 -8.80 2.02 -10.71
N HIS A 46 -8.65 1.07 -11.62
CA HIS A 46 -9.31 1.07 -12.94
C HIS A 46 -10.65 0.34 -12.99
N THR A 47 -11.10 -0.18 -11.86
CA THR A 47 -12.30 -1.01 -11.73
C THR A 47 -13.33 -0.39 -10.78
N VAL A 48 -12.86 0.32 -9.74
CA VAL A 48 -13.71 0.86 -8.67
C VAL A 48 -13.57 2.37 -8.56
N VAL A 49 -12.35 2.91 -8.49
CA VAL A 49 -12.11 4.34 -8.19
C VAL A 49 -12.26 5.24 -9.42
N SER A 50 -11.65 4.82 -10.52
CA SER A 50 -11.71 5.48 -11.82
C SER A 50 -11.92 4.39 -12.89
N PRO A 51 -13.14 3.82 -12.94
CA PRO A 51 -13.51 2.88 -13.98
C PRO A 51 -13.19 3.45 -15.36
N LYS A 52 -12.76 2.60 -16.29
CA LYS A 52 -12.57 3.05 -17.67
C LYS A 52 -13.91 3.49 -18.25
N GLU A 53 -13.92 4.60 -18.99
CA GLU A 53 -15.14 5.23 -19.51
C GLU A 53 -15.97 4.29 -20.41
N ASP A 54 -15.31 3.36 -21.09
CA ASP A 54 -15.94 2.39 -21.99
C ASP A 54 -16.42 1.12 -21.28
N TRP A 55 -16.11 0.94 -19.99
CA TRP A 55 -16.46 -0.26 -19.25
C TRP A 55 -17.85 -0.16 -18.61
N SER A 56 -18.68 -1.16 -18.86
CA SER A 56 -19.89 -1.42 -18.10
C SER A 56 -19.60 -1.84 -16.66
N THR A 57 -20.59 -1.75 -15.77
CA THR A 57 -20.49 -2.23 -14.39
C THR A 57 -20.06 -3.70 -14.30
N THR A 58 -20.45 -4.53 -15.29
CA THR A 58 -20.09 -5.95 -15.34
C THR A 58 -18.62 -6.12 -15.72
N GLU A 59 -18.11 -5.35 -16.68
CA GLU A 59 -16.69 -5.38 -17.07
C GLU A 59 -15.78 -4.89 -15.94
N CYS A 60 -16.21 -3.88 -15.18
CA CYS A 60 -15.52 -3.43 -13.98
C CYS A 60 -15.46 -4.51 -12.89
N GLU A 61 -16.56 -5.22 -12.66
CA GLU A 61 -16.62 -6.34 -11.72
C GLU A 61 -15.70 -7.49 -12.16
N GLU A 62 -15.75 -7.88 -13.44
CA GLU A 62 -14.91 -8.95 -13.99
C GLU A 62 -13.43 -8.57 -13.95
N GLY A 63 -13.10 -7.33 -14.31
CA GLY A 63 -11.74 -6.81 -14.19
C GLY A 63 -11.24 -6.81 -12.75
N PHE A 64 -12.09 -6.44 -11.78
CA PHE A 64 -11.74 -6.54 -10.36
C PHE A 64 -11.41 -7.98 -9.96
N VAL A 65 -12.25 -8.95 -10.35
CA VAL A 65 -12.07 -10.36 -10.04
C VAL A 65 -10.76 -10.89 -10.63
N GLU A 66 -10.51 -10.64 -11.92
CA GLU A 66 -9.30 -11.13 -12.59
C GLU A 66 -8.04 -10.46 -12.04
N ASN A 67 -8.08 -9.15 -11.74
CA ASN A 67 -6.95 -8.45 -11.13
C ASN A 67 -6.66 -8.98 -9.72
N LEU A 68 -7.69 -9.23 -8.90
CA LEU A 68 -7.51 -9.77 -7.56
C LEU A 68 -6.99 -11.21 -7.60
N ARG A 69 -7.53 -12.06 -8.49
CA ARG A 69 -7.02 -13.41 -8.72
C ARG A 69 -5.56 -13.39 -9.17
N GLY A 70 -5.22 -12.51 -10.12
CA GLY A 70 -3.86 -12.30 -10.59
C GLY A 70 -2.91 -11.86 -9.47
N ALA A 71 -3.38 -11.00 -8.56
CA ALA A 71 -2.62 -10.56 -7.40
C ALA A 71 -2.32 -11.70 -6.41
N PHE A 72 -3.24 -12.67 -6.25
CA PHE A 72 -2.99 -13.89 -5.47
C PHE A 72 -2.04 -14.87 -6.16
N ASN A 73 -2.04 -14.91 -7.51
CA ASN A 73 -1.26 -15.86 -8.30
C ASN A 73 0.14 -15.35 -8.69
N GLU A 74 0.57 -14.18 -8.17
CA GLU A 74 1.89 -13.57 -8.38
C GLU A 74 2.33 -13.35 -9.84
N SER A 75 1.38 -13.23 -10.79
CA SER A 75 1.69 -12.86 -12.18
C SER A 75 0.76 -11.77 -12.70
N THR A 76 0.86 -10.56 -12.13
CA THR A 76 0.36 -9.37 -12.80
C THR A 76 1.55 -8.52 -13.25
N ALA A 77 1.86 -8.63 -14.54
CA ALA A 77 2.62 -7.62 -15.25
C ALA A 77 1.97 -6.26 -14.97
N ILE A 78 2.72 -5.35 -14.33
CA ILE A 78 2.27 -4.01 -13.98
C ILE A 78 1.89 -3.30 -15.28
N LYS A 79 0.60 -3.20 -15.59
CA LYS A 79 0.13 -2.37 -16.70
C LYS A 79 0.04 -0.94 -16.18
N LEU A 80 1.02 -0.13 -16.57
CA LEU A 80 1.09 1.29 -16.25
C LEU A 80 0.04 2.05 -17.07
N GLY A 81 -0.91 2.67 -16.38
CA GLY A 81 -1.74 3.74 -16.94
C GLY A 81 -1.64 4.95 -16.01
N GLU A 82 -1.24 6.10 -16.55
CA GLU A 82 -1.48 7.37 -15.85
C GLU A 82 -2.99 7.66 -15.91
N VAL A 83 -3.54 8.15 -14.80
CA VAL A 83 -4.96 8.50 -14.70
C VAL A 83 -5.05 9.97 -14.32
N ASP A 84 -5.57 10.77 -15.24
CA ASP A 84 -6.11 12.07 -14.89
C ASP A 84 -7.45 11.84 -14.20
N ILE A 85 -7.57 12.31 -12.96
CA ILE A 85 -8.82 12.21 -12.23
C ILE A 85 -9.52 13.56 -12.29
N GLU A 86 -10.72 13.58 -12.87
CA GLU A 86 -11.56 14.78 -12.95
C GLU A 86 -11.87 15.40 -11.57
N ASP A 87 -12.09 16.71 -11.57
CA ASP A 87 -12.35 17.55 -10.41
C ASP A 87 -13.81 17.40 -9.91
N LEU A 88 -14.16 16.19 -9.47
CA LEU A 88 -15.41 15.90 -8.76
C LEU A 88 -15.29 16.26 -7.28
N SER A 89 -16.41 16.62 -6.64
CA SER A 89 -16.43 16.76 -5.18
C SER A 89 -16.01 15.45 -4.51
N PHE A 90 -15.29 15.56 -3.40
CA PHE A 90 -14.74 14.43 -2.68
C PHE A 90 -15.82 13.42 -2.25
N GLU A 91 -16.97 13.91 -1.79
CA GLU A 91 -18.12 13.08 -1.45
C GLU A 91 -18.66 12.35 -2.69
N ALA A 92 -18.88 13.04 -3.82
CA ALA A 92 -19.35 12.41 -5.05
C ALA A 92 -18.39 11.32 -5.55
N LYS A 93 -17.08 11.56 -5.40
CA LYS A 93 -16.03 10.64 -5.83
C LYS A 93 -15.93 9.37 -4.99
N TYR A 94 -16.10 9.48 -3.67
CA TYR A 94 -15.72 8.39 -2.75
C TYR A 94 -16.87 7.76 -1.96
N GLU A 95 -18.07 8.36 -1.92
CA GLU A 95 -19.17 7.89 -1.05
C GLU A 95 -19.68 6.49 -1.42
N HIS A 96 -19.77 6.18 -2.72
CA HIS A 96 -20.29 4.91 -3.21
C HIS A 96 -19.25 3.76 -3.15
N LEU A 97 -17.95 4.09 -3.07
CA LEU A 97 -16.87 3.10 -3.20
C LEU A 97 -16.88 1.98 -2.17
N PRO A 98 -17.15 2.21 -0.87
CA PRO A 98 -17.21 1.12 0.10
C PRO A 98 -18.23 0.05 -0.30
N ARG A 99 -19.37 0.47 -0.87
CA ARG A 99 -20.43 -0.44 -1.32
C ARG A 99 -20.01 -1.19 -2.57
N THR A 100 -19.47 -0.49 -3.56
CA THR A 100 -18.98 -1.10 -4.81
C THR A 100 -17.87 -2.12 -4.54
N LEU A 101 -16.87 -1.74 -3.73
CA LEU A 101 -15.77 -2.63 -3.35
C LEU A 101 -16.28 -3.89 -2.63
N THR A 102 -17.28 -3.74 -1.76
CA THR A 102 -17.91 -4.86 -1.07
C THR A 102 -18.61 -5.80 -2.04
N ALA A 103 -19.41 -5.25 -2.96
CA ALA A 103 -20.09 -6.05 -3.97
C ALA A 103 -19.12 -6.85 -4.84
N TYR A 104 -18.05 -6.21 -5.32
CA TYR A 104 -17.04 -6.87 -6.16
C TYR A 104 -16.24 -7.92 -5.37
N LEU A 105 -15.94 -7.67 -4.09
CA LEU A 105 -15.30 -8.66 -3.22
C LEU A 105 -16.21 -9.87 -2.94
N VAL A 106 -17.51 -9.65 -2.72
CA VAL A 106 -18.50 -10.73 -2.60
C VAL A 106 -18.49 -11.58 -3.88
N LYS A 107 -18.52 -10.94 -5.05
CA LYS A 107 -18.48 -11.65 -6.33
C LYS A 107 -17.22 -12.49 -6.50
N TYR A 108 -16.06 -11.92 -6.17
CA TYR A 108 -14.80 -12.65 -6.18
C TYR A 108 -14.90 -13.89 -5.29
N LEU A 109 -15.36 -13.75 -4.05
CA LEU A 109 -15.49 -14.87 -3.10
C LEU A 109 -16.45 -15.95 -3.60
N GLU A 110 -17.57 -15.57 -4.23
CA GLU A 110 -18.49 -16.53 -4.86
C GLU A 110 -17.82 -17.31 -6.00
N LYS A 111 -17.09 -16.61 -6.89
CA LYS A 111 -16.35 -17.24 -8.01
C LYS A 111 -15.25 -18.18 -7.53
N GLU A 112 -14.62 -17.89 -6.39
CA GLU A 112 -13.62 -18.75 -5.75
C GLU A 112 -14.25 -19.85 -4.86
N GLY A 113 -15.58 -20.04 -4.92
CA GLY A 113 -16.29 -21.08 -4.16
C GLY A 113 -16.39 -20.82 -2.66
N GLN A 114 -16.06 -19.61 -2.19
CA GLN A 114 -16.02 -19.21 -0.78
C GLN A 114 -17.37 -18.65 -0.29
N LYS A 115 -18.47 -19.37 -0.55
CA LYS A 115 -19.84 -18.87 -0.31
C LYS A 115 -20.07 -18.35 1.11
N THR A 116 -19.63 -19.08 2.13
CA THR A 116 -19.77 -18.64 3.53
C THR A 116 -19.03 -17.32 3.82
N LYS A 117 -17.87 -17.08 3.18
CA LYS A 117 -17.16 -15.81 3.32
C LYS A 117 -17.87 -14.69 2.55
N ALA A 118 -18.38 -15.00 1.36
CA ALA A 118 -19.16 -14.06 0.56
C ALA A 118 -20.39 -13.57 1.35
N ASP A 119 -21.16 -14.49 1.95
CA ASP A 119 -22.32 -14.15 2.79
C ASP A 119 -21.93 -13.27 3.97
N ARG A 120 -20.79 -13.57 4.64
CA ARG A 120 -20.31 -12.74 5.76
C ARG A 120 -19.93 -11.33 5.32
N VAL A 121 -19.26 -11.19 4.18
CA VAL A 121 -18.87 -9.88 3.64
C VAL A 121 -20.10 -9.09 3.20
N ALA A 122 -21.04 -9.73 2.50
CA ALA A 122 -22.28 -9.10 2.04
C ALA A 122 -23.12 -8.52 3.19
N ASN A 123 -23.10 -9.17 4.35
CA ASN A 123 -23.83 -8.74 5.55
C ASN A 123 -22.99 -7.87 6.50
N SER A 124 -21.74 -7.54 6.15
CA SER A 124 -20.88 -6.69 6.98
C SER A 124 -21.19 -5.21 6.76
N LEU A 125 -21.13 -4.43 7.85
CA LEU A 125 -21.22 -2.98 7.75
C LEU A 125 -19.95 -2.42 7.11
N THR A 126 -20.09 -1.81 5.93
CA THR A 126 -18.98 -1.23 5.19
C THR A 126 -19.08 0.27 5.20
N PHE A 127 -18.06 0.94 5.72
CA PHE A 127 -18.00 2.39 5.78
C PHE A 127 -16.55 2.84 5.66
N ARG A 128 -16.39 4.10 5.27
CA ARG A 128 -15.08 4.74 5.29
C ARG A 128 -14.74 5.17 6.72
N PRO A 129 -13.67 4.65 7.35
CA PRO A 129 -13.36 4.99 8.72
C PRO A 129 -12.95 6.47 8.84
N PRO A 130 -13.51 7.25 9.80
CA PRO A 130 -13.01 8.57 10.10
C PRO A 130 -11.67 8.44 10.83
N MET A 131 -10.61 8.97 10.22
CA MET A 131 -9.24 8.91 10.74
C MET A 131 -8.79 10.29 11.18
N ALA A 132 -8.35 10.45 12.42
CA ALA A 132 -7.95 11.75 12.97
C ALA A 132 -6.73 12.37 12.26
N TRP A 133 -5.92 11.54 11.61
CA TRP A 133 -4.73 11.94 10.87
C TRP A 133 -4.95 12.10 9.37
N ARG A 134 -6.17 11.88 8.84
CA ARG A 134 -6.45 12.09 7.41
C ARG A 134 -6.13 13.53 6.99
N ASP A 135 -5.73 13.71 5.74
CA ASP A 135 -5.37 15.00 5.15
C ASP A 135 -6.01 15.06 3.76
N ASP A 136 -6.87 16.03 3.53
CA ASP A 136 -7.53 16.31 2.25
C ASP A 136 -6.85 17.45 1.48
N THR A 137 -5.86 18.11 2.08
CA THR A 137 -5.13 19.23 1.48
C THR A 137 -3.82 18.76 0.83
N ASN A 138 -3.23 17.67 1.32
CA ASN A 138 -1.96 17.15 0.83
C ASN A 138 -2.16 16.14 -0.32
N GLN A 139 -2.08 16.64 -1.55
CA GLN A 139 -2.21 15.82 -2.76
C GLN A 139 -0.93 15.05 -3.11
N VAL A 140 0.24 15.50 -2.65
CA VAL A 140 1.56 14.98 -3.07
C VAL A 140 1.98 13.73 -2.28
N ASP A 141 1.57 13.63 -1.00
CA ASP A 141 1.96 12.56 -0.10
C ASP A 141 0.91 11.45 0.05
N SER A 142 -0.15 11.46 -0.76
CA SER A 142 -1.26 10.48 -0.70
C SER A 142 -0.77 9.03 -0.66
N ALA A 143 0.22 8.68 -1.49
CA ALA A 143 0.85 7.38 -1.50
C ALA A 143 1.59 7.02 -0.19
N ILE A 144 2.20 7.99 0.50
CA ILE A 144 2.86 7.76 1.80
C ILE A 144 1.81 7.41 2.87
N TYR A 145 0.67 8.11 2.86
CA TYR A 145 -0.47 7.76 3.70
C TYR A 145 -1.01 6.37 3.38
N THR A 146 -1.14 6.02 2.09
CA THR A 146 -1.57 4.68 1.65
C THR A 146 -0.61 3.58 2.11
N MET A 147 0.70 3.76 1.93
CA MET A 147 1.72 2.80 2.37
C MET A 147 1.71 2.64 3.90
N ARG A 148 1.50 3.73 4.64
CA ARG A 148 1.39 3.69 6.11
C ARG A 148 0.10 3.01 6.58
N HIS A 149 -0.98 3.19 5.81
CA HIS A 149 -2.24 2.49 6.05
C HIS A 149 -2.05 0.97 5.94
N MET A 150 -1.36 0.51 4.90
CA MET A 150 -1.08 -0.91 4.71
C MET A 150 -0.26 -1.48 5.88
N GLU A 151 0.73 -0.74 6.39
CA GLU A 151 1.54 -1.21 7.52
C GLU A 151 0.77 -1.31 8.84
N THR A 152 -0.04 -0.29 9.16
CA THR A 152 -0.53 -0.06 10.53
C THR A 152 -1.96 -0.47 10.79
N TYR A 153 -2.74 -0.75 9.74
CA TYR A 153 -4.12 -1.16 9.90
C TYR A 153 -4.23 -2.69 10.10
N PHE A 154 -4.86 -3.09 11.21
CA PHE A 154 -5.12 -4.49 11.56
C PHE A 154 -6.60 -4.76 11.82
N GLY A 155 -7.48 -3.88 11.34
CA GLY A 155 -8.92 -3.99 11.61
C GLY A 155 -9.36 -3.38 12.95
N GLN A 156 -8.47 -2.67 13.66
CA GLN A 156 -8.85 -1.96 14.87
C GLN A 156 -9.92 -0.88 14.60
N PRO A 157 -10.74 -0.53 15.60
CA PRO A 157 -11.68 0.58 15.48
C PRO A 157 -10.97 1.90 15.09
N PRO A 158 -11.59 2.77 14.27
CA PRO A 158 -10.91 3.97 13.75
C PRO A 158 -10.34 4.90 14.82
N LYS A 159 -11.02 5.02 15.96
CA LYS A 159 -10.57 5.83 17.11
C LYS A 159 -9.30 5.31 17.79
N GLN A 160 -8.96 4.04 17.58
CA GLN A 160 -7.77 3.39 18.16
C GLN A 160 -6.61 3.32 17.17
N TRP A 161 -6.77 3.87 15.96
CA TRP A 161 -5.77 3.80 14.91
C TRP A 161 -5.12 5.15 14.64
N THR A 162 -3.88 5.30 15.09
CA THR A 162 -3.12 6.55 15.01
C THR A 162 -2.21 6.65 13.78
N ALA A 163 -1.98 5.54 13.07
CA ALA A 163 -1.06 5.41 11.92
C ALA A 163 0.34 6.04 12.11
N ASP A 164 0.72 6.31 13.36
CA ASP A 164 1.91 7.07 13.78
C ASP A 164 2.06 8.47 13.15
N PHE A 165 0.93 9.12 12.83
CA PHE A 165 0.90 10.52 12.47
C PHE A 165 0.53 11.38 13.68
N SER A 166 1.33 12.41 13.96
CA SER A 166 1.02 13.46 14.94
C SER A 166 0.81 14.79 14.20
N ASN A 167 -0.09 15.62 14.73
CA ASN A 167 -0.36 16.93 14.11
C ASN A 167 0.81 17.91 14.26
N SER A 168 1.67 17.75 15.27
CA SER A 168 2.81 18.65 15.54
C SER A 168 3.98 18.46 14.59
N ASP A 169 4.23 17.24 14.10
CA ASP A 169 5.45 16.88 13.37
C ASP A 169 5.19 16.17 12.04
N ARG A 170 3.97 16.28 11.51
CA ARG A 170 3.50 15.59 10.29
C ARG A 170 4.49 15.65 9.12
N ARG A 171 5.04 16.84 8.83
CA ARG A 171 6.02 17.00 7.74
C ARG A 171 7.29 16.16 7.99
N LYS A 172 7.83 16.16 9.21
CA LYS A 172 9.03 15.37 9.54
C LYS A 172 8.71 13.87 9.51
N GLN A 173 7.53 13.46 9.97
CA GLN A 173 7.07 12.07 9.92
C GLN A 173 6.95 11.57 8.48
N ILE A 174 6.35 12.36 7.59
CA ILE A 174 6.27 12.04 6.15
C ILE A 174 7.67 11.84 5.57
N GLN A 175 8.63 12.72 5.87
CA GLN A 175 10.01 12.57 5.39
C GLN A 175 10.70 11.32 5.95
N LEU A 176 10.45 11.00 7.22
CA LEU A 176 10.94 9.77 7.83
C LEU A 176 10.35 8.53 7.15
N PHE A 177 9.04 8.52 6.87
CA PHE A 177 8.39 7.42 6.16
C PHE A 177 8.92 7.27 4.73
N ARG A 178 9.07 8.38 3.99
CA ARG A 178 9.72 8.40 2.66
C ARG A 178 11.10 7.76 2.70
N ALA A 179 11.95 8.15 3.65
CA ALA A 179 13.28 7.58 3.82
C ALA A 179 13.24 6.08 4.15
N ARG A 180 12.36 5.67 5.08
CA ARG A 180 12.20 4.27 5.49
C ARG A 180 11.74 3.37 4.35
N TYR A 181 10.71 3.78 3.61
CA TYR A 181 10.23 3.02 2.45
C TYR A 181 11.29 2.93 1.36
N CYS A 182 12.01 4.03 1.11
CA CYS A 182 13.06 4.07 0.11
C CYS A 182 14.16 3.08 0.44
N ALA A 183 14.64 3.10 1.68
CA ALA A 183 15.66 2.16 2.12
C ALA A 183 15.18 0.71 2.09
N ALA A 184 13.95 0.44 2.54
CA ALA A 184 13.38 -0.90 2.53
C ALA A 184 13.28 -1.46 1.10
N ILE A 185 12.82 -0.66 0.13
CA ILE A 185 12.73 -1.08 -1.27
C ILE A 185 14.12 -1.22 -1.92
N LEU A 186 15.02 -0.27 -1.67
CA LEU A 186 16.35 -0.26 -2.29
C LEU A 186 17.26 -1.35 -1.75
N CYS A 187 17.08 -1.78 -0.50
CA CYS A 187 17.92 -2.79 0.16
C CYS A 187 17.26 -4.18 0.23
N ASP A 188 16.03 -4.34 -0.23
CA ASP A 188 15.36 -5.64 -0.21
C ASP A 188 16.10 -6.66 -1.07
N VAL A 189 16.10 -7.93 -0.63
CA VAL A 189 16.75 -9.04 -1.35
C VAL A 189 16.14 -9.30 -2.72
N ALA A 190 14.88 -8.92 -2.94
CA ALA A 190 14.23 -9.02 -4.24
C ALA A 190 14.72 -7.95 -5.23
N ASN A 191 15.36 -6.88 -4.74
CA ASN A 191 16.00 -5.91 -5.60
C ASN A 191 17.35 -6.47 -6.07
N THR A 192 17.52 -6.65 -7.38
CA THR A 192 18.76 -7.20 -7.97
C THR A 192 19.99 -6.32 -7.68
N LYS A 193 19.78 -5.04 -7.33
CA LYS A 193 20.81 -4.11 -6.88
C LYS A 193 20.84 -3.92 -5.37
N GLY A 194 20.06 -4.67 -4.60
CA GLY A 194 19.90 -4.52 -3.15
C GLY A 194 21.22 -4.60 -2.38
N LYS A 195 22.04 -5.63 -2.66
CA LYS A 195 23.36 -5.79 -2.03
C LYS A 195 24.31 -4.65 -2.38
N ASP A 196 24.35 -4.23 -3.65
CA ASP A 196 25.18 -3.11 -4.11
C ASP A 196 24.74 -1.79 -3.47
N ASN A 197 23.43 -1.53 -3.43
CA ASN A 197 22.84 -0.34 -2.81
C ASN A 197 23.20 -0.27 -1.32
N LEU A 198 23.09 -1.38 -0.59
CA LEU A 198 23.44 -1.44 0.82
C LEU A 198 24.95 -1.21 1.04
N SER A 199 25.79 -1.83 0.22
CA SER A 199 27.25 -1.62 0.26
C SER A 199 27.61 -0.15 0.03
N ASN A 200 26.99 0.48 -0.98
CA ASN A 200 27.20 1.88 -1.32
C ASN A 200 26.71 2.82 -0.20
N ALA A 201 25.53 2.57 0.36
CA ALA A 201 24.98 3.32 1.49
C ALA A 201 25.90 3.24 2.72
N THR A 202 26.43 2.05 3.02
CA THR A 202 27.35 1.83 4.14
C THR A 202 28.67 2.58 3.93
N LYS A 203 29.23 2.56 2.72
CA LYS A 203 30.44 3.32 2.38
C LYS A 203 30.21 4.83 2.54
N TYR A 204 29.08 5.34 2.04
CA TYR A 204 28.73 6.75 2.15
C TYR A 204 28.59 7.20 3.62
N CYS A 205 27.90 6.42 4.45
CA CYS A 205 27.73 6.76 5.87
C CYS A 205 29.07 6.81 6.61
N LYS A 206 29.98 5.86 6.32
CA LYS A 206 31.35 5.86 6.87
C LYS A 206 32.12 7.12 6.47
N GLN A 207 32.09 7.49 5.20
CA GLN A 207 32.77 8.70 4.69
C GLN A 207 32.23 9.98 5.34
N LYS A 208 30.92 10.06 5.54
CA LYS A 208 30.25 11.24 6.13
C LYS A 208 30.20 11.23 7.65
N LYS A 209 30.74 10.20 8.31
CA LYS A 209 30.65 9.99 9.78
C LYS A 209 29.20 10.03 10.31
N ILE A 210 28.25 9.56 9.50
CA ILE A 210 26.83 9.46 9.86
C ILE A 210 26.61 8.11 10.54
N LYS A 211 25.94 8.09 11.69
CA LYS A 211 25.52 6.81 12.30
C LYS A 211 24.28 6.30 11.55
N LEU A 212 24.29 5.03 11.10
CA LEU A 212 23.14 4.40 10.44
C LEU A 212 21.85 4.50 11.29
N ALA A 213 22.00 4.46 12.61
CA ALA A 213 20.93 4.67 13.58
C ALA A 213 20.22 6.01 13.51
N GLN A 214 20.93 7.05 13.09
CA GLN A 214 20.35 8.39 12.95
C GLN A 214 19.44 8.51 11.73
N LEU A 215 19.47 7.53 10.81
CA LEU A 215 18.63 7.51 9.61
C LEU A 215 17.30 6.75 9.84
N GLY A 216 17.07 6.18 11.02
CA GLY A 216 15.83 5.47 11.35
C GLY A 216 15.61 4.16 10.56
N VAL A 217 16.69 3.61 10.01
CA VAL A 217 16.72 2.40 9.15
C VAL A 217 17.28 1.16 9.85
N ASP A 218 17.67 1.26 11.12
CA ASP A 218 18.30 0.15 11.85
C ASP A 218 17.45 -1.12 11.84
N ASP A 219 16.13 -1.01 11.97
CA ASP A 219 15.22 -2.17 11.93
C ASP A 219 15.12 -2.78 10.52
N VAL A 220 15.35 -1.99 9.47
CA VAL A 220 15.33 -2.45 8.08
C VAL A 220 16.64 -3.16 7.73
N LEU A 221 17.77 -2.64 8.24
CA LEU A 221 19.11 -3.17 7.97
C LEU A 221 19.47 -4.37 8.85
N SER A 222 19.09 -4.36 10.12
CA SER A 222 19.29 -5.49 11.04
C SER A 222 18.56 -6.75 10.57
N ASN A 223 17.32 -6.61 10.08
CA ASN A 223 16.53 -7.71 9.52
C ASN A 223 17.04 -8.19 8.15
N SER A 224 17.88 -7.41 7.46
CA SER A 224 18.47 -7.80 6.17
C SER A 224 19.82 -8.51 6.36
N LEU A 225 20.60 -8.12 7.36
CA LEU A 225 21.89 -8.73 7.71
C LEU A 225 21.74 -10.05 8.49
N ASN A 226 20.66 -10.22 9.27
CA ASN A 226 20.39 -11.45 10.01
C ASN A 226 19.81 -12.59 9.15
N ARG A 227 19.69 -12.41 7.82
CA ARG A 227 19.20 -13.44 6.89
C ARG A 227 20.33 -14.23 6.21
N GLU A 228 21.59 -14.03 6.63
CA GLU A 228 22.77 -14.76 6.12
C GLU A 228 23.39 -15.72 7.16
N ASN A 229 22.68 -16.11 8.23
CA ASN A 229 23.08 -17.20 9.14
C ASN A 229 22.00 -18.26 9.28
#